data_AF-A0A2J6PKV5-F1
#
_entry.id   AF-A0A2J6PKV5-F1
#
_cell.length_a   1.000
_cell.length_b   1.000
_cell.length_c   1.000
_cell.angle_alpha   90.00
_cell.angle_beta   90.00
_cell.angle_gamma   90.00
#
_symmetry.space_group_name_H-M   'P 1'
#
loop_
_entity.id
_entity.type
_entity.pdbx_description
1 polymer ?
#
loop_
_entity_poly.entity_id
_entity_poly.type
_entity_poly.pdbx_seq_one_letter_code
_entity_poly.pdbx_strand_id
1 'polypeptide(L)'
;MQPFQYHTLDNARKKFRLISFAHKPDDKRPIEIELLHRSLLDPGEYYPLSYVWGDGADRELIIINGASKKVPRSVVSLLRAAWRVFPDDSTKTPWLADAICINQEDKVEKSHQVQLMGSIYENGSSIFGFLGPIRRLSFGQGASGNHLNRLGPSVS
;
A
#
# COMPACT_ATOMS: atom_id res chain seq x y z
N MET A 1 17.03 -8.92 13.28
CA MET A 1 17.09 -8.13 12.02
C MET A 1 17.32 -6.68 12.37
N GLN A 2 18.12 -5.96 11.59
CA GLN A 2 18.35 -4.53 11.80
C GLN A 2 17.14 -3.70 11.28
N PRO A 3 16.87 -2.53 11.87
CA PRO A 3 15.86 -1.61 11.35
C PRO A 3 16.30 -1.05 10.00
N PHE A 4 15.39 -0.99 9.04
CA PHE A 4 15.66 -0.42 7.73
C PHE A 4 15.96 1.07 7.82
N GLN A 5 16.95 1.51 7.05
CA GLN A 5 17.33 2.92 6.91
C GLN A 5 17.33 3.31 5.43
N TYR A 6 16.81 4.49 5.14
CA TYR A 6 16.82 5.03 3.78
C TYR A 6 18.21 5.57 3.42
N HIS A 7 18.64 5.32 2.19
CA HIS A 7 19.76 6.03 1.58
C HIS A 7 19.25 7.34 0.97
N THR A 8 19.93 8.46 1.23
CA THR A 8 19.55 9.78 0.73
C THR A 8 19.41 9.78 -0.81
N LEU A 9 18.33 10.37 -1.31
CA LEU A 9 18.12 10.57 -2.74
C LEU A 9 18.88 11.81 -3.24
N ASP A 10 19.47 11.69 -4.42
CA ASP A 10 20.06 12.81 -5.13
C ASP A 10 18.95 13.66 -5.78
N ASN A 11 18.62 14.77 -5.12
CA ASN A 11 17.58 15.69 -5.57
C ASN A 11 17.95 16.39 -6.89
N ALA A 12 19.24 16.67 -7.14
CA ALA A 12 19.68 17.32 -8.37
C ALA A 12 19.42 16.43 -9.59
N ARG A 13 19.55 15.11 -9.40
CA ARG A 13 19.21 14.10 -10.42
C ARG A 13 17.75 13.66 -10.38
N LYS A 14 16.88 14.31 -9.59
CA LYS A 14 15.46 13.95 -9.44
C LYS A 14 15.28 12.44 -9.23
N LYS A 15 16.11 11.85 -8.36
CA LYS A 15 16.03 10.41 -8.09
C LYS A 15 14.78 10.07 -7.27
N PHE A 16 14.25 8.89 -7.53
CA PHE A 16 13.14 8.30 -6.80
C PHE A 16 13.37 6.79 -6.61
N ARG A 17 12.56 6.16 -5.77
CA ARG A 17 12.68 4.72 -5.47
C ARG A 17 11.53 3.94 -6.09
N LEU A 18 11.82 2.71 -6.47
CA LEU A 18 10.87 1.73 -6.97
C LEU A 18 11.00 0.43 -6.18
N ILE A 19 9.91 -0.32 -6.13
CA ILE A 19 9.78 -1.59 -5.43
C ILE A 19 9.98 -2.72 -6.43
N SER A 20 10.89 -3.62 -6.12
CA SER A 20 10.96 -4.95 -6.73
C SER A 20 10.63 -5.99 -5.68
N PHE A 21 9.90 -7.04 -6.04
CA PHE A 21 9.66 -8.16 -5.12
C PHE A 21 10.86 -9.11 -5.16
N ALA A 22 11.45 -9.41 -4.00
CA ALA A 22 12.53 -10.38 -3.91
C ALA A 22 12.01 -11.81 -4.11
N HIS A 23 10.82 -12.08 -3.58
CA HIS A 23 10.15 -13.38 -3.64
C HIS A 23 8.64 -13.22 -3.75
N LYS A 24 7.97 -14.31 -4.18
CA LYS A 24 6.51 -14.42 -4.12
C LYS A 24 6.00 -14.14 -2.69
N PRO A 25 5.09 -13.18 -2.48
CA PRO A 25 4.45 -12.95 -1.20
C PRO A 25 3.75 -14.21 -0.67
N ASP A 26 3.97 -14.47 0.61
CA ASP A 26 3.38 -15.57 1.37
C ASP A 26 2.49 -14.95 2.46
N ASP A 27 1.27 -15.44 2.63
CA ASP A 27 0.35 -14.91 3.64
C ASP A 27 0.78 -15.21 5.08
N LYS A 28 1.74 -16.13 5.27
CA LYS A 28 2.31 -16.48 6.58
C LYS A 28 3.62 -15.78 6.89
N ARG A 29 4.21 -15.06 5.92
CA ARG A 29 5.51 -14.38 6.07
C ARG A 29 5.42 -12.90 5.68
N PRO A 30 6.28 -12.05 6.25
CA PRO A 30 6.44 -10.68 5.78
C PRO A 30 6.73 -10.63 4.27
N ILE A 31 6.22 -9.60 3.59
CA ILE A 31 6.62 -9.33 2.21
C ILE A 31 8.09 -8.92 2.20
N GLU A 32 8.86 -9.44 1.24
CA GLU A 32 10.25 -9.06 1.02
C GLU A 32 10.39 -8.34 -0.32
N ILE A 33 10.92 -7.12 -0.25
CA ILE A 33 11.12 -6.24 -1.40
C ILE A 33 12.53 -5.67 -1.40
N GLU A 34 12.92 -5.19 -2.58
CA GLU A 34 14.10 -4.37 -2.78
C GLU A 34 13.69 -2.97 -3.24
N LEU A 35 14.44 -1.95 -2.80
CA LEU A 35 14.31 -0.59 -3.31
C LEU A 35 15.34 -0.31 -4.39
N LEU A 36 14.86 -0.14 -5.61
CA LEU A 36 15.63 0.26 -6.77
C LEU A 36 15.64 1.78 -6.87
N HIS A 37 16.79 2.38 -7.21
CA HIS A 37 16.89 3.80 -7.49
C HIS A 37 16.75 4.07 -8.99
N ARG A 38 15.91 5.03 -9.35
CA ARG A 38 15.73 5.56 -10.72
C ARG A 38 15.76 7.09 -10.71
N SER A 39 15.80 7.70 -11.89
CA SER A 39 15.79 9.14 -12.09
C SER A 39 14.74 9.50 -13.12
N LEU A 40 14.10 10.67 -13.01
CA LEU A 40 13.21 11.16 -14.06
C LEU A 40 13.91 11.37 -15.42
N LEU A 41 15.25 11.41 -15.45
CA LEU A 41 16.03 11.47 -16.71
C LEU A 41 16.15 10.12 -17.41
N ASP A 42 16.07 9.03 -16.65
CA ASP A 42 16.13 7.65 -17.12
C ASP A 42 15.28 6.77 -16.19
N PRO A 43 13.95 6.86 -16.33
CA PRO A 43 13.05 6.21 -15.38
C PRO A 43 12.94 4.70 -15.63
N GLY A 44 13.16 4.24 -16.87
CA GLY A 44 12.80 2.90 -17.31
C GLY A 44 11.30 2.62 -17.23
N GLU A 45 10.90 1.36 -17.38
CA GLU A 45 9.52 0.92 -17.18
C GLU A 45 9.21 0.70 -15.71
N TYR A 46 8.02 1.13 -15.27
CA TYR A 46 7.51 0.90 -13.92
C TYR A 46 6.01 1.18 -13.86
N TYR A 47 5.40 0.67 -12.79
CA TYR A 47 3.97 0.77 -12.56
C TYR A 47 3.63 1.56 -11.30
N PRO A 48 3.12 2.80 -11.43
CA PRO A 48 2.54 3.52 -10.32
C PRO A 48 1.30 2.85 -9.73
N LEU A 49 1.25 2.77 -8.41
CA LEU A 49 0.12 2.25 -7.66
C LEU A 49 -0.65 3.41 -7.04
N SER A 50 -1.90 3.61 -7.47
CA SER A 50 -2.84 4.55 -6.88
C SER A 50 -3.72 3.83 -5.85
N TYR A 51 -3.76 4.31 -4.62
CA TYR A 51 -4.48 3.64 -3.53
C TYR A 51 -4.91 4.63 -2.45
N VAL A 52 -5.90 4.23 -1.67
CA VAL A 52 -6.33 5.01 -0.50
C VAL A 52 -5.37 4.74 0.66
N TRP A 53 -4.85 5.82 1.24
CA TRP A 53 -4.11 5.76 2.49
C TRP A 53 -5.08 5.35 3.60
N GLY A 54 -5.06 4.07 3.96
CA GLY A 54 -5.87 3.53 5.06
C GLY A 54 -5.47 4.09 6.42
N ASP A 55 -5.96 3.46 7.49
CA ASP A 55 -5.58 3.82 8.86
C ASP A 55 -4.06 3.66 9.05
N GLY A 56 -3.37 4.78 9.26
CA GLY A 56 -1.91 4.84 9.42
C GLY A 56 -1.41 4.29 10.76
N ALA A 57 -2.32 4.00 11.70
CA ALA A 57 -2.00 3.36 12.98
C ALA A 57 -1.80 1.85 12.83
N ASP A 58 -2.55 1.19 11.93
CA ASP A 58 -2.39 -0.24 11.67
C ASP A 58 -1.18 -0.48 10.75
N ARG A 59 -0.11 -1.05 11.33
CA ARG A 59 1.15 -1.29 10.63
C ARG A 59 1.54 -2.75 10.65
N GLU A 60 2.03 -3.21 9.51
CA GLU A 60 2.53 -4.55 9.31
C GLU A 60 4.03 -4.52 8.96
N LEU A 61 4.75 -5.57 9.35
CA LEU A 61 6.17 -5.71 9.12
C LEU A 61 6.42 -6.18 7.68
N ILE A 62 7.32 -5.50 6.98
CA ILE A 62 7.91 -5.97 5.72
C ILE A 62 9.43 -5.96 5.81
N ILE A 63 10.08 -6.68 4.91
CA ILE A 63 11.53 -6.71 4.74
C ILE A 63 11.88 -5.90 3.49
N ILE A 64 12.79 -4.95 3.65
CA ILE A 64 13.30 -4.09 2.58
C ILE A 64 14.82 -4.22 2.56
N ASN A 65 15.39 -4.69 1.46
CA ASN A 65 16.84 -4.92 1.32
C ASN A 65 17.41 -5.74 2.50
N GLY A 66 16.70 -6.77 2.96
CA GLY A 66 17.08 -7.61 4.11
C GLY A 66 16.92 -6.97 5.50
N ALA A 67 16.42 -5.73 5.59
CA ALA A 67 16.18 -5.03 6.86
C ALA A 67 14.68 -4.81 7.13
N SER A 68 14.30 -4.70 8.39
CA SER A 68 12.89 -4.68 8.80
C SER A 68 12.29 -3.27 8.83
N LYS A 69 11.07 -3.09 8.29
CA LYS A 69 10.32 -1.83 8.35
C LYS A 69 8.83 -2.08 8.63
N LYS A 70 8.22 -1.25 9.48
CA LYS A 70 6.76 -1.22 9.66
C LYS A 70 6.13 -0.23 8.71
N VAL A 71 5.18 -0.69 7.89
CA VAL A 71 4.45 0.13 6.91
C VAL A 71 2.95 0.00 7.12
N PRO A 72 2.12 0.94 6.65
CA PRO A 72 0.67 0.83 6.79
C PRO A 72 0.14 -0.47 6.16
N ARG A 73 -0.80 -1.13 6.85
CA ARG A 73 -1.38 -2.41 6.40
C ARG A 73 -2.09 -2.30 5.05
N SER A 74 -2.63 -1.13 4.74
CA SER A 74 -3.21 -0.80 3.44
C SER A 74 -2.21 -1.02 2.30
N VAL A 75 -0.94 -0.64 2.51
CA VAL A 75 0.14 -0.80 1.53
C VAL A 75 0.53 -2.27 1.39
N VAL A 76 0.59 -3.02 2.50
CA VAL A 76 0.86 -4.47 2.42
C VAL A 76 -0.24 -5.19 1.65
N SER A 77 -1.51 -4.83 1.90
CA SER A 77 -2.65 -5.38 1.18
C SER A 77 -2.60 -5.05 -0.31
N LEU A 78 -2.23 -3.81 -0.66
CA LEU A 78 -1.98 -3.37 -2.02
C LEU A 78 -0.89 -4.22 -2.69
N LEU A 79 0.27 -4.40 -2.07
CA LEU A 79 1.37 -5.18 -2.65
C LEU A 79 0.98 -6.65 -2.87
N ARG A 80 0.25 -7.26 -1.93
CA ARG A 80 -0.30 -8.62 -2.11
C ARG A 80 -1.29 -8.68 -3.27
N ALA A 81 -2.14 -7.67 -3.41
CA ALA A 81 -3.11 -7.60 -4.50
C ALA A 81 -2.41 -7.42 -5.87
N ALA A 82 -1.46 -6.50 -5.97
CA ALA A 82 -0.65 -6.28 -7.17
C ALA A 82 0.03 -7.58 -7.62
N TRP A 83 0.67 -8.31 -6.70
CA TRP A 83 1.28 -9.60 -7.00
C TRP A 83 0.28 -10.65 -7.49
N ARG A 84 -0.90 -10.75 -6.86
CA ARG A 84 -1.91 -11.76 -7.22
C ARG A 84 -2.53 -11.49 -8.59
N VAL A 85 -2.74 -10.23 -8.94
CA VAL A 85 -3.36 -9.83 -10.21
C VAL A 85 -2.35 -9.84 -11.35
N PHE A 86 -1.09 -9.46 -11.08
CA PHE A 86 -0.04 -9.34 -12.08
C PHE A 86 1.19 -10.19 -11.72
N PRO A 87 1.07 -11.53 -11.59
CA PRO A 87 2.15 -12.38 -11.10
C PRO A 87 3.39 -12.36 -12.02
N ASP A 88 3.18 -12.32 -13.34
CA ASP A 88 4.28 -12.30 -14.31
C ASP A 88 5.03 -10.96 -14.30
N ASP A 89 4.29 -9.85 -14.23
CA ASP A 89 4.85 -8.50 -14.21
C ASP A 89 5.51 -8.16 -12.87
N SER A 90 4.99 -8.71 -11.77
CA SER A 90 5.51 -8.40 -10.43
C SER A 90 6.94 -8.83 -10.19
N THR A 91 7.48 -9.71 -11.05
CA THR A 91 8.90 -10.10 -11.05
C THR A 91 9.75 -9.36 -12.09
N LYS A 92 9.12 -8.74 -13.09
CA LYS A 92 9.80 -8.17 -14.26
C LYS A 92 9.87 -6.65 -14.23
N THR A 93 8.78 -6.04 -13.77
CA THR A 93 8.60 -4.58 -13.81
C THR A 93 8.50 -4.04 -12.38
N PRO A 94 9.31 -3.02 -12.03
CA PRO A 94 9.22 -2.38 -10.72
C PRO A 94 7.92 -1.61 -10.50
N TRP A 95 7.54 -1.44 -9.25
CA TRP A 95 6.31 -0.77 -8.83
C TRP A 95 6.63 0.49 -8.04
N LEU A 96 5.74 1.49 -8.08
CA LEU A 96 5.85 2.68 -7.24
C LEU A 96 4.68 2.72 -6.25
N ALA A 97 4.99 2.64 -4.96
CA ALA A 97 4.07 2.99 -3.88
C ALA A 97 4.73 4.04 -2.98
N ASP A 98 4.22 5.27 -3.01
CA ASP A 98 4.79 6.45 -2.34
C ASP A 98 5.01 6.26 -0.83
N ALA A 99 4.14 5.54 -0.11
CA ALA A 99 4.29 5.27 1.32
C ALA A 99 5.54 4.46 1.67
N ILE A 100 6.11 3.73 0.71
CA ILE A 100 7.36 2.97 0.87
C ILE A 100 8.52 3.68 0.17
N CYS A 101 8.30 4.16 -1.07
CA CYS A 101 9.36 4.73 -1.89
C CYS A 101 9.88 6.08 -1.36
N ILE A 102 9.07 6.81 -0.61
CA ILE A 102 9.43 8.09 0.02
C ILE A 102 9.72 7.85 1.51
N ASN A 103 10.81 8.43 2.01
CA ASN A 103 11.07 8.47 3.43
C ASN A 103 10.05 9.39 4.14
N GLN A 104 8.99 8.79 4.68
CA GLN A 104 7.90 9.53 5.33
C GLN A 104 8.32 10.27 6.62
N GLU A 105 9.47 9.90 7.20
CA GLU A 105 10.00 10.48 8.44
C GLU A 105 10.93 11.68 8.18
N ASP A 106 11.49 11.78 6.97
CA ASP A 106 12.29 12.92 6.54
C ASP A 106 11.40 13.94 5.81
N LYS A 107 11.09 15.05 6.49
CA LYS A 107 10.24 16.12 5.95
C LYS A 107 10.83 16.79 4.70
N VAL A 108 12.15 16.88 4.60
CA VAL A 108 12.83 17.52 3.47
C VAL A 108 12.74 16.61 2.26
N GLU A 109 13.11 15.32 2.41
CA GLU A 109 12.96 14.34 1.33
C GLU A 109 11.50 14.22 0.89
N LYS A 110 10.57 14.09 1.84
CA LYS A 110 9.14 13.97 1.57
C LYS A 110 8.62 15.16 0.76
N SER A 111 8.95 16.39 1.15
CA SER A 111 8.52 17.59 0.45
C SER A 111 8.99 17.58 -1.01
N HIS A 112 10.28 17.29 -1.24
CA HIS A 112 10.82 17.22 -2.59
C HIS A 112 10.19 16.10 -3.42
N GLN A 113 10.05 14.89 -2.86
CA GLN A 113 9.46 13.77 -3.59
C GLN A 113 7.98 14.04 -3.92
N VAL A 114 7.21 14.62 -2.99
CA VAL A 114 5.81 15.02 -3.24
C VAL A 114 5.69 15.98 -4.42
N GLN A 115 6.61 16.94 -4.55
CA GLN A 115 6.65 17.86 -5.70
C GLN A 115 6.95 17.14 -7.02
N LEU A 116 7.71 16.04 -6.98
CA LEU A 116 8.03 15.22 -8.17
C LEU A 116 6.92 14.24 -8.55
N MET A 117 5.97 13.95 -7.66
CA MET A 117 4.99 12.86 -7.88
C MET A 117 4.16 13.02 -9.15
N GLY A 118 3.84 14.25 -9.56
CA GLY A 118 3.13 14.49 -10.82
C GLY A 118 3.92 13.91 -12.01
N SER A 119 5.20 14.28 -12.13
CA SER A 119 6.08 13.77 -13.18
C SER A 119 6.38 12.28 -13.04
N ILE A 120 6.50 11.76 -11.80
CA ILE A 120 6.71 10.32 -11.58
C ILE A 120 5.46 9.53 -12.01
N TYR A 121 4.25 10.00 -11.74
CA TYR A 121 3.06 9.28 -12.21
C TYR A 121 2.88 9.39 -13.72
N GLU A 122 3.20 10.55 -14.31
CA GLU A 122 3.12 10.79 -15.76
C GLU A 122 4.10 9.92 -16.56
N ASN A 123 5.28 9.63 -16.01
CA ASN A 123 6.30 8.80 -16.67
C ASN A 123 6.14 7.29 -16.41
N GLY A 124 5.13 6.88 -15.65
CA GLY A 124 4.84 5.46 -15.41
C GLY A 124 4.18 4.80 -16.61
N SER A 125 4.50 3.54 -16.89
CA SER A 125 3.98 2.81 -18.05
C SER A 125 2.46 2.61 -17.98
N SER A 126 1.92 2.36 -16.78
CA SER A 126 0.49 2.21 -16.51
C SER A 126 0.22 2.38 -15.02
N ILE A 127 -0.87 3.07 -14.68
CA ILE A 127 -1.26 3.33 -13.30
C ILE A 127 -2.32 2.30 -12.88
N PHE A 128 -2.05 1.57 -11.81
CA PHE A 128 -3.00 0.60 -11.26
C PHE A 128 -3.68 1.14 -10.00
N GLY A 129 -5.01 1.17 -10.02
CA GLY A 129 -5.84 1.59 -8.89
C GLY A 129 -6.19 0.45 -7.95
N PHE A 130 -6.03 0.65 -6.65
CA PHE A 130 -6.45 -0.27 -5.59
C PHE A 130 -7.42 0.40 -4.63
N LEU A 131 -8.67 -0.06 -4.66
CA LEU A 131 -9.77 0.47 -3.85
C LEU A 131 -9.89 -0.19 -2.47
N GLY A 132 -8.91 -1.02 -2.10
CA GLY A 132 -8.93 -1.79 -0.85
C GLY A 132 -9.50 -3.20 -1.02
N PRO A 133 -9.35 -4.05 0.01
CA PRO A 133 -9.92 -5.38 0.01
C PRO A 133 -11.45 -5.32 0.05
N ILE A 134 -12.10 -6.24 -0.65
CA ILE A 134 -13.56 -6.40 -0.58
C ILE A 134 -13.95 -6.72 0.86
N ARG A 135 -14.68 -5.80 1.50
CA ARG A 135 -15.30 -6.04 2.79
C ARG A 135 -16.71 -6.56 2.56
N ARG A 136 -16.99 -7.79 2.97
CA ARG A 136 -18.36 -8.31 2.97
C ARG A 136 -19.14 -7.56 4.05
N LEU A 137 -20.12 -6.76 3.64
CA LEU A 137 -21.05 -6.15 4.58
C LEU A 137 -21.83 -7.26 5.24
N SER A 138 -21.56 -7.47 6.53
CA SER A 138 -22.38 -8.35 7.35
C SER A 138 -23.57 -7.51 7.79
N PHE A 139 -24.71 -7.68 7.14
CA PHE A 139 -25.97 -7.14 7.67
C PHE A 139 -26.23 -7.88 8.98
N GLY A 140 -26.13 -7.17 10.10
CA GLY A 140 -26.52 -7.70 11.40
C GLY A 140 -27.97 -8.17 11.35
N GLN A 141 -28.23 -9.38 11.82
CA GLN A 141 -29.61 -9.81 12.07
C GLN A 141 -30.23 -8.80 13.04
N GLY A 142 -31.19 -8.01 12.55
CA GLY A 142 -32.02 -7.18 13.39
C GLY A 142 -32.71 -8.06 14.42
N ALA A 143 -32.61 -7.65 15.69
CA ALA A 143 -33.25 -8.30 16.81
C ALA A 143 -34.73 -8.57 16.51
N SER A 144 -35.12 -9.84 16.59
CA SER A 144 -36.53 -10.24 16.71
C SER A 144 -37.03 -9.79 18.08
N GLY A 145 -37.51 -8.54 18.15
CA GLY A 145 -38.26 -8.02 19.27
C GLY A 145 -39.70 -8.50 19.17
N ASN A 146 -40.01 -9.61 19.84
CA ASN A 146 -41.39 -10.03 20.08
C ASN A 146 -42.13 -8.93 20.86
N HIS A 147 -42.93 -8.13 20.16
CA HIS A 147 -43.85 -7.17 20.76
C HIS A 147 -45.29 -7.72 20.62
N LEU A 148 -45.63 -8.71 21.44
CA LEU A 148 -47.01 -9.15 21.65
C LEU A 148 -47.26 -9.20 23.15
N ASN A 149 -47.84 -8.12 23.69
CA ASN A 149 -48.68 -8.14 24.89
C ASN A 149 -49.31 -6.75 25.08
N ARG A 150 -50.45 -6.52 24.43
CA ARG A 150 -51.53 -5.67 24.91
C ARG A 150 -52.82 -6.22 24.34
N LEU A 151 -53.68 -6.74 25.21
CA LEU A 151 -55.15 -6.72 25.14
C LEU A 151 -55.65 -7.46 26.40
N GLY A 152 -55.98 -6.71 27.45
CA GLY A 152 -56.87 -7.18 28.52
C GLY A 152 -58.30 -6.78 28.17
N PRO A 153 -59.33 -7.60 28.49
CA PRO A 153 -60.70 -7.29 28.12
C PRO A 153 -61.31 -6.26 29.08
N SER A 154 -61.90 -5.21 28.52
CA SER A 154 -62.87 -4.35 29.23
C SER A 154 -64.17 -5.12 29.36
N VAL A 155 -64.64 -5.31 30.59
CA VAL A 155 -65.97 -5.84 30.90
C VAL A 155 -66.88 -4.66 31.20
N SER A 156 -68.03 -4.64 30.53
CA SER A 156 -69.14 -3.69 30.72
C SER A 156 -69.92 -3.95 31.99
#